data_AF-A0A2V7PNT4-F1
#
_entry.id   AF-A0A2V7PNT4-F1
#
_cell.length_a   1.000
_cell.length_b   1.000
_cell.length_c   1.000
_cell.angle_alpha   90.00
_cell.angle_beta   90.00
_cell.angle_gamma   90.00
#
_symmetry.space_group_name_H-M   'P 1'
#
loop_
_entity.id
_entity.type
_entity.pdbx_description
1 polymer ?
#
loop_
_entity_poly.entity_id
_entity_poly.type
_entity_poly.pdbx_seq_one_letter_code
_entity_poly.pdbx_strand_id
1 'polypeptide(L)'
;MTFKHKLSCRLALLRNVVLLGAVCAAAACDLRQLLGLLASVASVAVAPATASVPVGQTVQFTATPKDSIGNALIARVVTWASSAPAVASVDINGMVTGVAAGPATITATSEGKNGTATVSVTAVAPPPPPPPPPPPPPPPPPPPPPPPPPPPPPPPPPPPPPPPPPPPPPPPGSVLLQEGFDNASLDTRGWYDGRTSAISTTEFHSGPGSIEGRFVAGAQTSTTSTKRHLFTPTASVYVSYWVKYSTNWIGSGKAYHPHEFVILSDMEGDWDGLSNNYLTAYIEQIYNNGGRPQLALQDGKNVNLSLGTPPNNLVGVTEDRSVSGCNGHAETSGVDVWTCFNMPPWYSAKEYHAAAVAFQPNPGPGYKSDWNHVEAYFQMNSIVGGIGQTNGIVRYWFNGVLVIDRTNVLLRTGAHPTLQFKQIVLSPYIGDGSPVDQTVWYDDLIVATTRP
;
A
#
# COMPACT_ATOMS: atom_id res chain seq x y z
N MET A 1 75.49 19.68 1.34
CA MET A 1 75.26 18.87 2.56
C MET A 1 74.23 17.80 2.23
N THR A 2 74.67 16.57 2.44
CA THR A 2 74.04 15.23 2.57
C THR A 2 72.52 15.01 2.43
N PHE A 3 72.24 13.89 1.76
CA PHE A 3 70.97 13.20 1.51
C PHE A 3 70.28 12.62 2.77
N LYS A 4 68.93 12.60 2.71
CA LYS A 4 67.96 11.57 3.14
C LYS A 4 68.13 10.82 4.48
N HIS A 5 67.03 10.81 5.25
CA HIS A 5 66.18 9.65 5.62
C HIS A 5 65.76 9.58 7.11
N LYS A 6 64.48 9.18 7.26
CA LYS A 6 63.77 8.66 8.46
C LYS A 6 63.18 9.70 9.42
N LEU A 7 61.93 10.11 9.17
CA LEU A 7 60.83 9.82 10.12
C LEU A 7 59.42 10.02 9.49
N SER A 8 59.12 9.27 8.44
CA SER A 8 57.74 8.98 8.06
C SER A 8 57.18 7.94 9.05
N CYS A 9 56.51 8.36 10.14
CA CYS A 9 55.45 7.57 10.82
C CYS A 9 54.75 8.24 12.04
N ARG A 10 54.90 9.54 12.33
CA ARG A 10 54.25 10.15 13.52
C ARG A 10 53.48 11.47 13.31
N LEU A 11 53.26 11.91 12.06
CA LEU A 11 52.57 13.18 11.77
C LEU A 11 51.24 13.03 11.00
N ALA A 12 50.55 11.90 11.16
CA ALA A 12 49.26 11.61 10.49
C ALA A 12 48.11 11.28 11.46
N LEU A 13 48.21 11.60 12.75
CA LEU A 13 47.20 11.18 13.74
C LEU A 13 46.68 12.28 14.69
N LEU A 14 46.93 13.56 14.40
CA LEU A 14 46.55 14.68 15.29
C LEU A 14 45.93 15.88 14.55
N ARG A 15 45.13 15.61 13.50
CA ARG A 15 44.32 16.64 12.80
C ARG A 15 42.80 16.38 12.85
N ASN A 16 42.35 15.56 13.80
CA ASN A 16 40.94 15.16 13.96
C ASN A 16 40.31 15.54 15.31
N VAL A 17 40.78 16.62 15.94
CA VAL A 17 40.12 17.14 17.15
C VAL A 17 39.97 18.64 16.98
N VAL A 18 38.78 19.16 17.27
CA VAL A 18 38.35 20.56 17.17
C VAL A 18 37.83 21.00 15.80
N LEU A 19 36.76 20.36 15.32
CA LEU A 19 35.66 21.05 14.65
C LEU A 19 34.35 20.24 14.78
N LEU A 20 34.06 19.73 15.98
CA LEU A 20 32.70 19.33 16.41
C LEU A 20 32.13 20.49 17.22
N GLY A 21 31.44 21.42 16.56
CA GLY A 21 30.82 22.57 17.24
C GLY A 21 29.46 23.00 16.70
N ALA A 22 29.04 22.56 15.50
CA ALA A 22 27.78 23.02 14.92
C ALA A 22 27.08 22.00 13.99
N VAL A 23 27.26 20.71 14.23
CA VAL A 23 26.44 19.64 13.62
C VAL A 23 26.19 18.58 14.69
N CYS A 24 25.27 18.83 15.62
CA CYS A 24 24.85 17.82 16.60
C CYS A 24 23.42 18.07 17.13
N ALA A 25 22.48 18.37 16.23
CA ALA A 25 21.04 18.35 16.55
C ALA A 25 20.23 17.37 15.68
N ALA A 26 20.78 16.86 14.57
CA ALA A 26 20.07 15.95 13.66
C ALA A 26 20.59 14.49 13.65
N ALA A 27 21.69 14.18 14.36
CA ALA A 27 22.24 12.81 14.46
C ALA A 27 21.97 12.12 15.83
N ALA A 28 21.20 12.78 16.72
CA ALA A 28 20.88 12.22 18.03
C ALA A 28 19.76 11.17 18.00
N CYS A 29 19.02 11.06 16.88
CA CYS A 29 17.98 10.04 16.71
C CYS A 29 18.58 8.69 16.26
N ASP A 30 19.65 8.72 15.47
CA ASP A 30 20.27 7.52 14.87
C ASP A 30 21.26 6.81 15.82
N LEU A 31 21.93 7.55 16.71
CA LEU A 31 22.82 6.93 17.71
C LEU A 31 22.06 6.11 18.78
N ARG A 32 20.79 6.43 19.04
CA ARG A 32 19.92 5.69 19.98
C ARG A 32 19.51 4.32 19.44
N GLN A 33 19.34 4.21 18.12
CA GLN A 33 18.92 2.97 17.46
C GLN A 33 20.07 1.94 17.42
N LEU A 34 21.33 2.40 17.31
CA LEU A 34 22.51 1.55 17.49
C LEU A 34 22.76 1.16 18.96
N LEU A 35 22.51 2.06 19.94
CA LEU A 35 22.67 1.76 21.37
C LEU A 35 21.64 0.76 21.90
N GLY A 36 20.42 0.73 21.34
CA GLY A 36 19.36 -0.23 21.70
C GLY A 36 19.70 -1.69 21.38
N LEU A 37 20.67 -1.96 20.51
CA LEU A 37 21.14 -3.33 20.21
C LEU A 37 22.15 -3.86 21.24
N LEU A 38 22.82 -2.98 21.99
CA LEU A 38 23.83 -3.34 23.00
C LEU A 38 23.31 -3.27 24.45
N ALA A 39 22.14 -2.65 24.67
CA ALA A 39 21.52 -2.58 25.98
C ALA A 39 20.85 -3.91 26.38
N SER A 40 21.06 -4.35 27.62
CA SER A 40 20.38 -5.52 28.19
C SER A 40 18.97 -5.17 28.68
N VAL A 41 18.05 -6.13 28.59
CA VAL A 41 16.70 -5.95 29.14
C VAL A 41 16.78 -5.94 30.68
N ALA A 42 16.32 -4.85 31.29
CA ALA A 42 16.22 -4.71 32.74
C ALA A 42 14.81 -5.04 33.26
N SER A 43 13.77 -4.70 32.50
CA SER A 43 12.36 -4.98 32.83
C SER A 43 11.51 -5.21 31.59
N VAL A 44 10.33 -5.83 31.76
CA VAL A 44 9.33 -5.97 30.70
C VAL A 44 8.01 -5.37 31.18
N ALA A 45 7.48 -4.40 30.45
CA ALA A 45 6.16 -3.84 30.71
C ALA A 45 5.11 -4.56 29.86
N VAL A 46 4.00 -5.00 30.46
CA VAL A 46 2.89 -5.65 29.75
C VAL A 46 1.66 -4.75 29.79
N ALA A 47 1.02 -4.55 28.63
CA ALA A 47 -0.19 -3.74 28.48
C ALA A 47 -1.27 -4.49 27.68
N PRO A 48 -2.55 -4.46 28.08
CA PRO A 48 -3.04 -3.86 29.33
C PRO A 48 -2.49 -4.61 30.58
N ALA A 49 -2.53 -4.00 31.76
CA ALA A 49 -2.10 -4.67 33.00
C ALA A 49 -3.17 -5.66 33.51
N THR A 50 -4.44 -5.40 33.18
CA THR A 50 -5.58 -6.25 33.51
C THR A 50 -6.56 -6.34 32.33
N ALA A 51 -7.26 -7.46 32.16
CA ALA A 51 -8.34 -7.60 31.17
C ALA A 51 -9.48 -8.50 31.67
N SER A 52 -10.71 -8.20 31.24
CA SER A 52 -11.89 -9.06 31.43
C SER A 52 -12.32 -9.60 30.06
N VAL A 53 -12.35 -10.92 29.90
CA VAL A 53 -12.53 -11.59 28.60
C VAL A 53 -13.66 -12.59 28.68
N PRO A 54 -14.77 -12.45 27.97
CA PRO A 54 -15.80 -13.50 27.93
C PRO A 54 -15.25 -14.80 27.35
N VAL A 55 -15.77 -15.96 27.78
CA VAL A 55 -15.43 -17.27 27.17
C VAL A 55 -15.67 -17.22 25.66
N GLY A 56 -14.68 -17.67 24.89
CA GLY A 56 -14.66 -17.66 23.43
C GLY A 56 -14.17 -16.35 22.79
N GLN A 57 -13.91 -15.30 23.57
CA GLN A 57 -13.39 -14.03 23.08
C GLN A 57 -11.87 -13.92 23.26
N THR A 58 -11.26 -12.96 22.56
CA THR A 58 -9.81 -12.72 22.60
C THR A 58 -9.46 -11.29 23.00
N VAL A 59 -8.28 -11.10 23.59
CA VAL A 59 -7.70 -9.78 23.88
C VAL A 59 -6.20 -9.80 23.60
N GLN A 60 -5.67 -8.75 23.00
CA GLN A 60 -4.24 -8.63 22.69
C GLN A 60 -3.48 -8.01 23.86
N PHE A 61 -2.40 -8.65 24.28
CA PHE A 61 -1.40 -8.06 25.17
C PHE A 61 -0.14 -7.70 24.40
N THR A 62 0.46 -6.56 24.72
CA THR A 62 1.76 -6.12 24.19
C THR A 62 2.79 -6.14 25.30
N ALA A 63 3.99 -6.60 24.99
CA ALA A 63 5.14 -6.55 25.88
C ALA A 63 6.18 -5.55 25.35
N THR A 64 6.65 -4.66 26.22
CA THR A 64 7.70 -3.69 25.91
C THR A 64 8.89 -3.95 26.84
N PRO A 65 9.94 -4.65 26.37
CA PRO A 65 11.22 -4.75 27.05
C PRO A 65 11.85 -3.36 27.20
N LYS A 66 12.45 -3.09 28.36
CA LYS A 66 13.06 -1.79 28.69
C LYS A 66 14.46 -1.97 29.28
N ASP A 67 15.35 -1.01 29.00
CA ASP A 67 16.67 -0.91 29.64
C ASP A 67 16.58 -0.46 31.10
N SER A 68 17.72 -0.38 31.80
CA SER A 68 17.79 0.00 33.23
C SER A 68 17.38 1.43 33.55
N ILE A 69 17.23 2.28 32.52
CA ILE A 69 16.85 3.69 32.65
C ILE A 69 15.39 3.89 32.17
N GLY A 70 14.74 2.84 31.67
CA GLY A 70 13.33 2.79 31.30
C GLY A 70 13.03 3.04 29.83
N ASN A 71 14.04 3.12 28.95
CA ASN A 71 13.82 3.25 27.51
C ASN A 71 13.34 1.93 26.91
N ALA A 72 12.41 1.99 25.95
CA ALA A 72 11.96 0.81 25.23
C ALA A 72 13.06 0.25 24.32
N LEU A 73 13.20 -1.07 24.31
CA LEU A 73 14.12 -1.81 23.45
C LEU A 73 13.33 -2.48 22.32
N ILE A 74 13.84 -2.35 21.09
CA ILE A 74 13.25 -2.95 19.89
C ILE A 74 13.99 -4.24 19.50
N ALA A 75 13.37 -5.05 18.62
CA ALA A 75 13.93 -6.29 18.10
C ALA A 75 14.37 -7.29 19.19
N ARG A 76 13.59 -7.40 20.28
CA ARG A 76 13.80 -8.39 21.34
C ARG A 76 12.75 -9.49 21.28
N VAL A 77 13.21 -10.73 21.43
CA VAL A 77 12.32 -11.89 21.46
C VAL A 77 11.58 -11.91 22.78
N VAL A 78 10.24 -11.92 22.70
CA VAL A 78 9.35 -12.08 23.85
C VAL A 78 8.69 -13.44 23.77
N THR A 79 8.73 -14.20 24.86
CA THR A 79 7.98 -15.46 25.01
C THR A 79 6.83 -15.25 25.97
N TRP A 80 5.64 -15.72 25.61
CA TRP A 80 4.43 -15.61 26.41
C TRP A 80 4.06 -16.93 27.08
N ALA A 81 3.51 -16.85 28.29
CA ALA A 81 2.97 -17.99 29.02
C ALA A 81 1.73 -17.59 29.82
N SER A 82 0.79 -18.52 29.98
CA SER A 82 -0.36 -18.37 30.87
C SER A 82 -0.20 -19.29 32.08
N SER A 83 -0.55 -18.80 33.26
CA SER A 83 -0.60 -19.61 34.49
C SER A 83 -1.72 -20.64 34.47
N ALA A 84 -2.75 -20.45 33.63
CA ALA A 84 -3.89 -21.34 33.52
C ALA A 84 -4.38 -21.40 32.05
N PRO A 85 -3.68 -22.13 31.14
CA PRO A 85 -4.04 -22.19 29.73
C PRO A 85 -5.45 -22.71 29.45
N ALA A 86 -6.01 -23.54 30.34
CA ALA A 86 -7.39 -24.04 30.26
C ALA A 86 -8.46 -22.99 30.65
N VAL A 87 -8.04 -21.88 31.26
CA VAL A 87 -8.90 -20.72 31.60
C VAL A 87 -8.68 -19.61 30.59
N ALA A 88 -7.41 -19.23 30.35
CA ALA A 88 -7.03 -18.30 29.29
C ALA A 88 -5.73 -18.77 28.62
N SER A 89 -5.77 -19.09 27.34
CA SER A 89 -4.58 -19.45 26.55
C SER A 89 -3.95 -18.21 25.94
N VAL A 90 -2.62 -18.19 25.78
CA VAL A 90 -1.91 -17.09 25.10
C VAL A 90 -1.03 -17.66 23.99
N ASP A 91 -1.04 -17.02 22.82
CA ASP A 91 -0.19 -17.41 21.68
C ASP A 91 1.19 -16.73 21.71
N ILE A 92 2.03 -17.03 20.72
CA ILE A 92 3.39 -16.46 20.62
C ILE A 92 3.40 -14.95 20.38
N ASN A 93 2.29 -14.38 19.89
CA ASN A 93 2.15 -12.95 19.62
C ASN A 93 1.55 -12.18 20.81
N GLY A 94 1.22 -12.86 21.91
CA GLY A 94 0.59 -12.25 23.09
C GLY A 94 -0.93 -12.13 22.99
N MET A 95 -1.57 -12.82 22.05
CA MET A 95 -3.02 -12.86 21.95
C MET A 95 -3.59 -13.87 22.94
N VAL A 96 -4.42 -13.38 23.86
CA VAL A 96 -5.05 -14.18 24.91
C VAL A 96 -6.47 -14.54 24.50
N THR A 97 -6.84 -15.82 24.60
CA THR A 97 -8.19 -16.34 24.36
C THR A 97 -8.81 -16.82 25.66
N GLY A 98 -10.04 -16.39 25.97
CA GLY A 98 -10.81 -16.90 27.09
C GLY A 98 -11.36 -18.30 26.79
N VAL A 99 -10.92 -19.31 27.54
CA VAL A 99 -11.29 -20.73 27.34
C VAL A 99 -12.36 -21.18 28.33
N ALA A 100 -12.23 -20.82 29.60
CA ALA A 100 -13.19 -21.14 30.67
C ALA A 100 -13.22 -20.02 31.70
N ALA A 101 -14.37 -19.83 32.37
CA ALA A 101 -14.50 -18.77 33.36
C ALA A 101 -13.53 -18.97 34.55
N GLY A 102 -12.81 -17.91 34.92
CA GLY A 102 -11.82 -17.94 36.00
C GLY A 102 -10.65 -16.97 35.79
N PRO A 103 -9.79 -16.80 36.80
CA PRO A 103 -8.61 -15.93 36.70
C PRO A 103 -7.41 -16.65 36.06
N ALA A 104 -6.59 -15.92 35.30
CA ALA A 104 -5.30 -16.34 34.79
C ALA A 104 -4.28 -15.19 34.85
N THR A 105 -3.00 -15.51 35.00
CA THR A 105 -1.91 -14.53 34.89
C THR A 105 -1.12 -14.81 33.62
N ILE A 106 -0.96 -13.78 32.79
CA ILE A 106 -0.20 -13.83 31.54
C ILE A 106 1.17 -13.23 31.79
N THR A 107 2.22 -13.96 31.41
CA THR A 107 3.61 -13.58 31.64
C THR A 107 4.33 -13.42 30.30
N ALA A 108 4.90 -12.24 30.06
CA ALA A 108 5.83 -11.99 28.98
C ALA A 108 7.26 -12.06 29.51
N THR A 109 8.13 -12.84 28.87
CA THR A 109 9.54 -12.98 29.25
C THR A 109 10.45 -12.56 28.11
N SER A 110 11.46 -11.74 28.40
CA SER A 110 12.52 -11.36 27.46
C SER A 110 13.85 -11.36 28.20
N GLU A 111 14.86 -12.07 27.68
CA GLU A 111 16.20 -12.17 28.27
C GLU A 111 16.21 -12.50 29.79
N GLY A 112 15.26 -13.34 30.24
CA GLY A 112 15.11 -13.73 31.65
C GLY A 112 14.43 -12.70 32.56
N LYS A 113 13.96 -11.56 32.01
CA LYS A 113 13.11 -10.60 32.72
C LYS A 113 11.65 -10.84 32.38
N ASN A 114 10.78 -10.69 33.38
CA ASN A 114 9.35 -10.91 33.23
C ASN A 114 8.55 -9.60 33.41
N GLY A 115 7.41 -9.57 32.73
CA GLY A 115 6.30 -8.65 32.96
C GLY A 115 5.02 -9.47 33.00
N THR A 116 4.05 -9.06 33.81
CA THR A 116 2.82 -9.83 34.00
C THR A 116 1.57 -8.98 33.83
N ALA A 117 0.48 -9.63 33.45
CA ALA A 117 -0.85 -9.07 33.43
C ALA A 117 -1.88 -10.07 33.97
N THR A 118 -2.97 -9.57 34.55
CA THR A 118 -4.05 -10.41 35.08
C THR A 118 -5.24 -10.44 34.12
N VAL A 119 -5.78 -11.63 33.90
CA VAL A 119 -6.94 -11.86 33.04
C VAL A 119 -8.04 -12.50 33.88
N SER A 120 -9.25 -11.97 33.79
CA SER A 120 -10.45 -12.56 34.37
C SER A 120 -11.37 -13.00 33.25
N VAL A 121 -11.56 -14.32 33.07
CA VAL A 121 -12.46 -14.84 32.06
C VAL A 121 -13.87 -14.95 32.63
N THR A 122 -14.85 -14.34 31.95
CA THR A 122 -16.25 -14.31 32.40
C THR A 122 -17.09 -15.32 31.62
N ALA A 123 -18.03 -15.97 32.29
CA ALA A 123 -18.99 -16.83 31.61
C ALA A 123 -19.92 -16.00 30.72
N VAL A 124 -20.27 -16.53 29.54
CA VAL A 124 -21.32 -15.94 28.71
C VAL A 124 -22.65 -16.19 29.42
N ALA A 125 -23.39 -15.12 29.73
CA ALA A 125 -24.72 -15.26 30.33
C ALA A 125 -25.64 -16.01 29.36
N PRO A 126 -26.46 -16.97 29.82
CA PRO A 126 -27.47 -17.59 28.97
C PRO A 126 -28.43 -16.49 28.45
N PRO A 127 -28.94 -16.62 27.21
CA PRO A 127 -29.91 -15.67 26.68
C PRO A 127 -31.12 -15.58 27.61
N PRO A 128 -31.70 -14.38 27.81
CA PRO A 128 -32.91 -14.25 28.62
C PRO A 128 -34.04 -15.10 28.01
N PRO A 129 -34.90 -15.72 28.84
CA PRO A 129 -36.06 -16.43 28.33
C PRO A 129 -36.94 -15.47 27.51
N PRO A 130 -37.62 -15.96 26.46
CA PRO A 130 -38.55 -15.14 25.70
C PRO A 130 -39.62 -14.56 26.64
N PRO A 131 -40.00 -13.28 26.47
CA PRO A 131 -41.03 -12.67 27.30
C PRO A 131 -42.36 -13.43 27.15
N PRO A 132 -43.17 -13.57 28.23
CA PRO A 132 -44.48 -14.17 28.14
C PRO A 132 -45.39 -13.35 27.20
N PRO A 133 -46.33 -13.99 26.48
CA PRO A 133 -47.28 -13.28 25.65
C PRO A 133 -48.13 -12.31 26.51
N PRO A 134 -48.41 -11.10 26.02
CA PRO A 134 -49.19 -10.12 26.78
C PRO A 134 -50.63 -10.60 27.01
N PRO A 135 -51.26 -10.25 28.15
CA PRO A 135 -52.66 -10.54 28.38
C PRO A 135 -53.57 -9.81 27.37
N PRO A 136 -54.74 -10.38 27.02
CA PRO A 136 -55.67 -9.74 26.10
C PRO A 136 -56.17 -8.40 26.68
N PRO A 137 -56.27 -7.34 25.87
CA PRO A 137 -56.76 -6.04 26.33
C PRO A 137 -58.26 -6.08 26.66
N PRO A 138 -58.74 -5.23 27.59
CA PRO A 138 -60.17 -5.04 27.82
C PRO A 138 -60.86 -4.44 26.58
N PRO A 139 -62.17 -4.68 26.39
CA PRO A 139 -62.88 -4.17 25.22
C PRO A 139 -62.89 -2.64 25.20
N PRO A 140 -62.61 -2.00 24.04
CA PRO A 140 -62.67 -0.55 23.91
C PRO A 140 -64.11 -0.03 23.94
N PRO A 141 -64.35 1.21 24.41
CA PRO A 141 -65.62 1.89 24.19
C PRO A 141 -65.88 2.10 22.68
N PRO A 142 -67.15 2.22 22.24
CA PRO A 142 -67.47 2.33 20.83
C PRO A 142 -66.86 3.62 20.22
N PRO A 143 -66.24 3.54 19.03
CA PRO A 143 -65.63 4.69 18.39
C PRO A 143 -66.69 5.64 17.79
N PRO A 144 -66.40 6.95 17.71
CA PRO A 144 -67.18 7.88 16.88
C PRO A 144 -67.06 7.49 15.39
N PRO A 145 -68.04 7.87 14.54
CA PRO A 145 -68.02 7.50 13.13
C PRO A 145 -66.81 8.11 12.40
N PRO A 146 -66.17 7.36 11.48
CA PRO A 146 -64.98 7.82 10.78
C PRO A 146 -65.30 8.87 9.72
N PRO A 147 -64.40 9.84 9.47
CA PRO A 147 -64.49 10.72 8.31
C PRO A 147 -64.27 9.92 7.01
N PRO A 148 -64.78 10.41 5.86
CA PRO A 148 -64.63 9.72 4.58
C PRO A 148 -63.14 9.63 4.16
N PRO A 149 -62.73 8.52 3.50
CA PRO A 149 -61.35 8.30 3.12
C PRO A 149 -60.90 9.25 1.99
N PRO A 150 -59.65 9.72 2.01
CA PRO A 150 -59.08 10.45 0.88
C PRO A 150 -58.90 9.54 -0.35
N PRO A 151 -58.92 10.10 -1.57
CA PRO A 151 -58.71 9.32 -2.79
C PRO A 151 -57.31 8.68 -2.81
N PRO A 152 -57.15 7.49 -3.43
CA PRO A 152 -55.87 6.80 -3.48
C PRO A 152 -54.83 7.60 -4.29
N PRO A 153 -53.55 7.60 -3.86
CA PRO A 153 -52.48 8.22 -4.63
C PRO A 153 -52.30 7.52 -5.99
N PRO A 154 -51.88 8.26 -7.04
CA PRO A 154 -51.57 7.65 -8.32
C PRO A 154 -50.45 6.61 -8.17
N PRO A 155 -50.46 5.54 -8.99
CA PRO A 155 -49.42 4.53 -8.95
C PRO A 155 -48.05 5.15 -9.25
N PRO A 156 -46.98 4.68 -8.58
CA PRO A 156 -45.63 5.14 -8.89
C PRO A 156 -45.29 4.85 -10.35
N PRO A 157 -44.50 5.72 -11.02
CA PRO A 157 -44.03 5.44 -12.36
C PRO A 157 -43.25 4.12 -12.38
N PRO A 158 -43.30 3.37 -13.50
CA PRO A 158 -42.53 2.15 -13.63
C PRO A 158 -41.04 2.44 -13.43
N PRO A 159 -40.28 1.51 -12.82
CA PRO A 159 -38.84 1.68 -12.68
C PRO A 159 -38.21 1.87 -14.05
N PRO A 160 -37.15 2.70 -14.16
CA PRO A 160 -36.42 2.84 -15.41
C PRO A 160 -35.92 1.47 -15.87
N PRO A 161 -35.83 1.22 -17.19
CA PRO A 161 -35.27 -0.02 -17.70
C PRO A 161 -33.86 -0.21 -17.13
N PRO A 162 -33.46 -1.46 -16.83
CA PRO A 162 -32.11 -1.75 -16.38
C PRO A 162 -31.11 -1.20 -17.41
N PRO A 163 -29.98 -0.64 -16.96
CA PRO A 163 -28.94 -0.19 -17.88
C PRO A 163 -28.50 -1.35 -18.79
N PRO A 164 -28.14 -1.08 -20.04
CA PRO A 164 -27.63 -2.10 -20.94
C PRO A 164 -26.46 -2.84 -20.28
N PRO A 165 -26.33 -4.16 -20.51
CA PRO A 165 -25.20 -4.91 -19.97
C PRO A 165 -23.88 -4.28 -20.46
N PRO A 166 -22.83 -4.25 -19.61
CA PRO A 166 -21.53 -3.73 -20.01
C PRO A 166 -21.02 -4.48 -21.26
N PRO A 167 -20.25 -3.82 -22.14
CA PRO A 167 -19.68 -4.46 -23.31
C PRO A 167 -18.82 -5.67 -22.92
N PRO A 168 -18.75 -6.70 -23.77
CA PRO A 168 -17.92 -7.87 -23.48
C PRO A 168 -16.44 -7.47 -23.34
N PRO A 169 -15.66 -8.16 -22.49
CA PRO A 169 -14.23 -7.90 -22.36
C PRO A 169 -13.50 -8.04 -23.70
N PRO A 170 -12.44 -7.26 -23.95
CA PRO A 170 -11.63 -7.39 -25.15
C PRO A 170 -10.99 -8.79 -25.25
N PRO A 171 -10.82 -9.34 -26.46
CA PRO A 171 -10.06 -10.58 -26.66
C PRO A 171 -8.62 -10.51 -26.10
N PRO A 172 -8.01 -11.65 -25.73
CA PRO A 172 -6.57 -11.71 -25.47
C PRO A 172 -5.77 -11.19 -26.68
N GLY A 173 -4.71 -10.42 -26.45
CA GLY A 173 -3.91 -9.81 -27.51
C GLY A 173 -4.46 -8.48 -28.06
N SER A 174 -5.52 -7.94 -27.49
CA SER A 174 -6.08 -6.65 -27.93
C SER A 174 -5.22 -5.49 -27.48
N VAL A 175 -4.84 -4.61 -28.42
CA VAL A 175 -4.30 -3.28 -28.11
C VAL A 175 -5.47 -2.38 -27.69
N LEU A 176 -5.34 -1.79 -26.52
CA LEU A 176 -6.34 -0.93 -25.86
C LEU A 176 -6.03 0.56 -26.06
N LEU A 177 -4.75 0.91 -26.10
CA LEU A 177 -4.26 2.26 -26.37
C LEU A 177 -2.88 2.16 -27.02
N GLN A 178 -2.61 3.04 -27.97
CA GLN A 178 -1.28 3.31 -28.48
C GLN A 178 -1.09 4.82 -28.60
N GLU A 179 -0.02 5.36 -28.04
CA GLU A 179 0.28 6.80 -28.03
C GLU A 179 1.79 7.02 -28.19
N GLY A 180 2.19 7.67 -29.29
CA GLY A 180 3.59 8.05 -29.54
C GLY A 180 3.97 9.41 -28.94
N PHE A 181 3.03 10.21 -28.44
CA PHE A 181 3.31 11.54 -27.90
C PHE A 181 3.95 12.53 -28.90
N ASP A 182 3.73 12.32 -30.20
CA ASP A 182 4.23 13.15 -31.31
C ASP A 182 3.91 14.66 -31.19
N ASN A 183 2.82 15.01 -30.50
CA ASN A 183 2.36 16.39 -30.32
C ASN A 183 1.41 16.54 -29.12
N ALA A 184 1.18 17.78 -28.71
CA ALA A 184 0.47 18.14 -27.48
C ALA A 184 -1.06 17.95 -27.54
N SER A 185 -1.64 17.66 -28.72
CA SER A 185 -3.09 17.51 -28.94
C SER A 185 -3.62 16.16 -28.44
N LEU A 186 -3.24 15.76 -27.22
CA LEU A 186 -3.61 14.49 -26.59
C LEU A 186 -5.12 14.39 -26.33
N ASP A 187 -5.78 15.52 -26.10
CA ASP A 187 -7.23 15.63 -25.93
C ASP A 187 -8.01 15.11 -27.14
N THR A 188 -7.51 15.38 -28.35
CA THR A 188 -8.09 14.85 -29.59
C THR A 188 -7.94 13.33 -29.73
N ARG A 189 -7.06 12.71 -28.92
CA ARG A 189 -6.76 11.27 -28.89
C ARG A 189 -7.35 10.56 -27.66
N GLY A 190 -8.30 11.21 -26.99
CA GLY A 190 -9.04 10.63 -25.87
C GLY A 190 -8.35 10.74 -24.51
N TRP A 191 -7.19 11.40 -24.45
CA TRP A 191 -6.63 11.79 -23.16
C TRP A 191 -7.43 12.93 -22.55
N TYR A 192 -7.47 12.98 -21.24
CA TYR A 192 -8.09 14.07 -20.49
C TYR A 192 -7.35 14.28 -19.18
N ASP A 193 -7.85 15.20 -18.34
CA ASP A 193 -7.17 15.71 -17.15
C ASP A 193 -5.91 16.53 -17.49
N GLY A 194 -5.64 17.56 -16.67
CA GLY A 194 -4.54 18.50 -16.83
C GLY A 194 -4.58 19.29 -18.14
N ARG A 195 -4.24 20.58 -18.13
CA ARG A 195 -4.26 21.39 -19.38
C ARG A 195 -2.93 21.39 -20.13
N THR A 196 -1.84 21.04 -19.46
CA THR A 196 -0.49 21.18 -20.02
C THR A 196 0.08 19.83 -20.41
N SER A 197 0.57 19.73 -21.65
CA SER A 197 1.35 18.61 -22.19
C SER A 197 2.59 19.21 -22.84
N ALA A 198 3.76 19.08 -22.22
CA ALA A 198 5.01 19.50 -22.82
C ALA A 198 5.51 18.37 -23.73
N ILE A 199 5.83 18.71 -24.99
CA ILE A 199 6.38 17.78 -25.96
C ILE A 199 7.81 18.18 -26.29
N SER A 200 8.73 17.23 -26.16
CA SER A 200 10.10 17.41 -26.61
C SER A 200 10.20 17.04 -28.09
N THR A 201 10.88 17.88 -28.87
CA THR A 201 11.19 17.64 -30.29
C THR A 201 12.68 17.34 -30.50
N THR A 202 13.45 17.26 -29.42
CA THR A 202 14.90 16.98 -29.45
C THR A 202 15.26 15.70 -28.70
N GLU A 203 14.39 15.27 -27.79
CA GLU A 203 14.52 14.02 -27.04
C GLU A 203 13.27 13.20 -27.32
N PHE A 204 13.38 12.22 -28.21
CA PHE A 204 12.32 11.26 -28.54
C PHE A 204 12.97 9.93 -28.94
N HIS A 205 12.24 8.85 -28.75
CA HIS A 205 12.66 7.51 -29.13
C HIS A 205 12.25 7.22 -30.57
N SER A 206 10.98 7.51 -30.90
CA SER A 206 10.43 7.34 -32.24
C SER A 206 9.57 8.56 -32.63
N GLY A 207 9.12 8.61 -33.88
CA GLY A 207 8.29 9.72 -34.34
C GLY A 207 8.98 11.09 -34.30
N PRO A 208 8.21 12.19 -34.23
CA PRO A 208 8.71 13.56 -34.21
C PRO A 208 8.81 14.18 -32.80
N GLY A 209 8.41 13.47 -31.74
CA GLY A 209 8.45 14.01 -30.39
C GLY A 209 8.03 13.03 -29.30
N SER A 210 8.28 13.39 -28.04
CA SER A 210 7.94 12.60 -26.85
C SER A 210 7.33 13.49 -25.77
N ILE A 211 6.63 12.91 -24.79
CA ILE A 211 6.08 13.68 -23.67
C ILE A 211 7.16 13.96 -22.62
N GLU A 212 7.32 15.23 -22.27
CA GLU A 212 8.36 15.71 -21.35
C GLU A 212 7.78 16.05 -19.98
N GLY A 213 8.37 15.49 -18.93
CA GLY A 213 8.14 15.90 -17.54
C GLY A 213 9.39 16.56 -16.95
N ARG A 214 9.51 17.89 -17.08
CA ARG A 214 10.57 18.66 -16.41
C ARG A 214 10.13 19.07 -15.01
N PHE A 215 10.93 18.75 -14.01
CA PHE A 215 10.75 19.17 -12.63
C PHE A 215 11.77 20.26 -12.31
N VAL A 216 11.29 21.47 -12.03
CA VAL A 216 12.13 22.52 -11.46
C VAL A 216 12.51 22.12 -10.02
N ALA A 217 13.69 22.53 -9.55
CA ALA A 217 14.08 22.28 -8.16
C ALA A 217 13.00 22.78 -7.17
N GLY A 218 12.63 21.93 -6.22
CA GLY A 218 11.55 22.12 -5.25
C GLY A 218 10.15 21.76 -5.75
N ALA A 219 9.95 21.57 -7.06
CA ALA A 219 8.62 21.25 -7.61
C ALA A 219 8.23 19.80 -7.37
N GLN A 220 6.99 19.57 -6.93
CA GLN A 220 6.44 18.23 -6.75
C GLN A 220 5.86 17.65 -8.05
N THR A 221 5.44 18.52 -8.97
CA THR A 221 4.83 18.18 -10.25
C THR A 221 5.72 18.64 -11.40
N SER A 222 5.59 17.96 -12.53
CA SER A 222 6.35 18.29 -13.74
C SER A 222 5.67 19.39 -14.58
N THR A 223 6.37 19.89 -15.61
CA THR A 223 5.82 20.78 -16.64
C THR A 223 4.62 20.19 -17.38
N THR A 224 4.59 18.86 -17.54
CA THR A 224 3.41 18.13 -18.00
C THR A 224 2.50 17.84 -16.80
N SER A 225 1.24 18.26 -16.92
CA SER A 225 0.21 17.90 -15.95
C SER A 225 -0.18 16.44 -16.09
N THR A 226 -0.75 15.85 -15.04
CA THR A 226 -1.38 14.53 -15.10
C THR A 226 -2.27 14.39 -16.35
N LYS A 227 -2.21 13.21 -16.98
CA LYS A 227 -3.03 12.84 -18.14
C LYS A 227 -3.66 11.49 -17.88
N ARG A 228 -4.95 11.35 -18.17
CA ARG A 228 -5.75 10.13 -18.01
C ARG A 228 -6.25 9.66 -19.36
N HIS A 229 -6.38 8.35 -19.51
CA HIS A 229 -7.01 7.74 -20.69
C HIS A 229 -7.83 6.53 -20.24
N LEU A 230 -9.07 6.45 -20.72
CA LEU A 230 -9.95 5.31 -20.46
C LEU A 230 -9.76 4.26 -21.53
N PHE A 231 -9.68 3.00 -21.11
CA PHE A 231 -9.77 1.86 -22.00
C PHE A 231 -10.93 0.95 -21.61
N THR A 232 -11.27 0.00 -22.48
CA THR A 232 -12.33 -0.96 -22.21
C THR A 232 -11.94 -1.83 -21.00
N PRO A 233 -12.77 -1.94 -19.96
CA PRO A 233 -12.47 -2.72 -18.77
C PRO A 233 -11.98 -4.14 -19.08
N THR A 234 -10.87 -4.53 -18.45
CA THR A 234 -10.21 -5.82 -18.71
C THR A 234 -9.67 -6.45 -17.43
N ALA A 235 -9.70 -7.78 -17.38
CA ALA A 235 -9.12 -8.56 -16.29
C ALA A 235 -7.58 -8.62 -16.35
N SER A 236 -6.97 -8.21 -17.46
CA SER A 236 -5.51 -8.11 -17.59
C SER A 236 -5.11 -6.88 -18.38
N VAL A 237 -4.00 -6.27 -17.96
CA VAL A 237 -3.43 -5.10 -18.61
C VAL A 237 -1.92 -5.26 -18.70
N TYR A 238 -1.42 -5.09 -19.91
CA TYR A 238 -0.01 -4.95 -20.26
C TYR A 238 0.23 -3.49 -20.62
N VAL A 239 1.27 -2.91 -20.07
CA VAL A 239 1.71 -1.54 -20.35
C VAL A 239 3.16 -1.61 -20.81
N SER A 240 3.48 -0.97 -21.92
CA SER A 240 4.83 -0.84 -22.46
C SER A 240 5.09 0.60 -22.84
N TYR A 241 6.27 1.13 -22.52
CA TYR A 241 6.69 2.47 -22.92
C TYR A 241 8.20 2.57 -22.92
N TRP A 242 8.72 3.54 -23.66
CA TRP A 242 10.11 3.94 -23.60
C TRP A 242 10.26 5.13 -22.65
N VAL A 243 11.33 5.12 -21.86
CA VAL A 243 11.62 6.17 -20.89
C VAL A 243 13.10 6.55 -20.92
N LYS A 244 13.37 7.84 -20.81
CA LYS A 244 14.71 8.41 -20.68
C LYS A 244 14.73 9.46 -19.59
N TYR A 245 15.82 9.52 -18.83
CA TYR A 245 16.05 10.53 -17.80
C TYR A 245 17.23 11.42 -18.15
N SER A 246 17.17 12.69 -17.75
CA SER A 246 18.27 13.63 -17.94
C SER A 246 19.55 13.15 -17.23
N THR A 247 20.72 13.59 -17.71
CA THR A 247 22.02 13.15 -17.16
C THR A 247 22.19 13.48 -15.68
N ASN A 248 21.58 14.58 -15.23
CA ASN A 248 21.54 15.02 -13.85
C ASN A 248 20.37 14.42 -13.03
N TRP A 249 19.60 13.47 -13.59
CA TRP A 249 18.50 12.84 -12.86
C TRP A 249 18.99 12.10 -11.63
N ILE A 250 18.39 12.44 -10.49
CA ILE A 250 18.60 11.80 -9.18
C ILE A 250 17.27 11.43 -8.50
N GLY A 251 16.15 11.57 -9.21
CA GLY A 251 14.81 11.32 -8.68
C GLY A 251 14.51 12.23 -7.50
N SER A 252 13.77 11.72 -6.52
CA SER A 252 13.47 12.43 -5.27
C SER A 252 14.63 12.39 -4.25
N GLY A 253 15.61 11.50 -4.45
CA GLY A 253 16.55 11.12 -3.39
C GLY A 253 15.92 10.29 -2.27
N LYS A 254 14.74 9.71 -2.50
CA LYS A 254 13.97 8.90 -1.55
C LYS A 254 13.67 7.51 -2.10
N ALA A 255 13.25 6.61 -1.21
CA ALA A 255 12.96 5.22 -1.53
C ALA A 255 11.50 4.97 -2.01
N TYR A 256 10.72 6.02 -2.30
CA TYR A 256 9.27 5.90 -2.59
C TYR A 256 8.78 6.83 -3.72
N HIS A 257 9.69 7.54 -4.40
CA HIS A 257 9.36 8.45 -5.51
C HIS A 257 10.44 8.38 -6.61
N PRO A 258 10.09 8.61 -7.89
CA PRO A 258 8.85 9.21 -8.39
C PRO A 258 7.66 8.25 -8.57
N HIS A 259 6.45 8.80 -8.74
CA HIS A 259 5.34 8.13 -9.42
C HIS A 259 5.39 8.44 -10.93
N GLU A 260 5.08 7.47 -11.78
CA GLU A 260 5.09 7.64 -13.24
C GLU A 260 3.75 7.27 -13.87
N PHE A 261 3.52 5.98 -14.12
CA PHE A 261 2.26 5.47 -14.65
C PHE A 261 1.46 4.80 -13.55
N VAL A 262 0.15 5.07 -13.56
CA VAL A 262 -0.81 4.53 -12.61
C VAL A 262 -1.96 3.90 -13.38
N ILE A 263 -2.46 2.76 -12.91
CA ILE A 263 -3.61 2.06 -13.46
C ILE A 263 -4.69 2.03 -12.38
N LEU A 264 -5.92 2.45 -12.73
CA LEU A 264 -7.08 2.42 -11.84
C LEU A 264 -8.11 1.38 -12.28
N SER A 265 -8.91 0.91 -11.32
CA SER A 265 -9.96 -0.06 -11.60
C SER A 265 -11.23 0.58 -12.14
N ASP A 266 -12.16 -0.26 -12.59
CA ASP A 266 -13.49 0.12 -13.08
C ASP A 266 -14.47 0.56 -11.98
N MET A 267 -14.08 0.42 -10.71
CA MET A 267 -14.83 0.94 -9.57
C MET A 267 -14.56 2.42 -9.28
N GLU A 268 -13.59 2.99 -9.98
CA GLU A 268 -13.15 4.37 -9.76
C GLU A 268 -13.98 5.32 -10.60
N GLY A 269 -14.29 6.48 -10.01
CA GLY A 269 -14.75 7.62 -10.80
C GLY A 269 -13.66 8.05 -11.78
N ASP A 270 -14.04 8.51 -12.97
CA ASP A 270 -13.10 8.88 -14.03
C ASP A 270 -12.10 9.99 -13.62
N TRP A 271 -12.42 10.72 -12.54
CA TRP A 271 -11.66 11.83 -11.96
C TRP A 271 -11.19 11.58 -10.52
N ASP A 272 -11.39 10.37 -9.99
CA ASP A 272 -10.97 10.05 -8.63
C ASP A 272 -9.46 10.25 -8.46
N GLY A 273 -9.06 10.67 -7.26
CA GLY A 273 -7.64 10.77 -6.89
C GLY A 273 -6.93 9.43 -7.03
N LEU A 274 -5.59 9.46 -7.08
CA LEU A 274 -4.80 8.26 -7.41
C LEU A 274 -4.44 7.38 -6.21
N SER A 275 -4.48 7.91 -4.99
CA SER A 275 -3.93 7.25 -3.79
C SER A 275 -4.97 6.67 -2.83
N ASN A 276 -6.26 6.78 -3.12
CA ASN A 276 -7.31 6.29 -2.24
C ASN A 276 -8.47 5.69 -3.05
N ASN A 277 -8.27 4.46 -3.53
CA ASN A 277 -9.13 3.78 -4.50
C ASN A 277 -9.42 2.33 -4.06
N TYR A 278 -10.26 1.61 -4.82
CA TYR A 278 -10.47 0.18 -4.59
C TYR A 278 -9.29 -0.66 -5.08
N LEU A 279 -8.63 -0.22 -6.14
CA LEU A 279 -7.32 -0.74 -6.56
C LEU A 279 -6.60 0.33 -7.38
N THR A 280 -5.46 0.77 -6.88
CA THR A 280 -4.46 1.52 -7.64
C THR A 280 -3.25 0.64 -7.87
N ALA A 281 -2.78 0.53 -9.11
CA ALA A 281 -1.51 -0.10 -9.44
C ALA A 281 -0.52 0.92 -10.01
N TYR A 282 0.69 0.96 -9.48
CA TYR A 282 1.75 1.88 -9.89
C TYR A 282 2.83 1.13 -10.66
N ILE A 283 3.30 1.72 -11.75
CA ILE A 283 4.49 1.28 -12.50
C ILE A 283 5.56 2.34 -12.31
N GLU A 284 6.63 1.98 -11.61
CA GLU A 284 7.58 2.95 -11.05
C GLU A 284 9.01 2.47 -11.13
N GLN A 285 9.92 3.43 -11.05
CA GLN A 285 11.34 3.18 -10.89
C GLN A 285 11.86 4.07 -9.79
N ILE A 286 11.93 3.52 -8.58
CA ILE A 286 12.41 4.26 -7.42
C ILE A 286 13.88 4.60 -7.63
N TYR A 287 14.15 5.89 -7.82
CA TYR A 287 15.48 6.36 -8.16
C TYR A 287 16.17 6.94 -6.93
N ASN A 288 17.16 6.21 -6.44
CA ASN A 288 18.05 6.64 -5.36
C ASN A 288 19.47 6.13 -5.65
N ASN A 289 20.27 6.94 -6.35
CA ASN A 289 21.57 6.55 -6.90
C ASN A 289 21.51 5.34 -7.85
N GLY A 290 20.43 5.28 -8.64
CA GLY A 290 20.06 4.17 -9.52
C GLY A 290 18.56 3.90 -9.38
N GLY A 291 17.90 3.53 -10.48
CA GLY A 291 16.47 3.24 -10.50
C GLY A 291 16.19 1.76 -10.32
N ARG A 292 15.46 1.42 -9.25
CA ARG A 292 14.99 0.06 -8.97
C ARG A 292 13.54 -0.06 -9.45
N PRO A 293 13.25 -0.92 -10.45
CA PRO A 293 11.89 -1.20 -10.87
C PRO A 293 11.00 -1.62 -9.70
N GLN A 294 9.80 -1.06 -9.67
CA GLN A 294 8.81 -1.28 -8.64
C GLN A 294 7.42 -1.36 -9.25
N LEU A 295 6.63 -2.30 -8.73
CA LEU A 295 5.18 -2.36 -8.92
C LEU A 295 4.54 -2.26 -7.53
N ALA A 296 3.79 -1.19 -7.28
CA ALA A 296 3.11 -0.96 -6.01
C ALA A 296 1.60 -1.02 -6.19
N LEU A 297 0.88 -1.51 -5.18
CA LEU A 297 -0.58 -1.54 -5.16
C LEU A 297 -1.11 -0.85 -3.91
N GLN A 298 -2.17 -0.05 -4.05
CA GLN A 298 -2.88 0.58 -2.93
C GLN A 298 -4.39 0.37 -3.03
N ASP A 299 -5.06 0.34 -1.89
CA ASP A 299 -6.49 0.01 -1.83
C ASP A 299 -7.26 0.70 -0.69
N GLY A 300 -7.00 1.98 -0.45
CA GLY A 300 -7.58 2.70 0.70
C GLY A 300 -9.12 2.65 0.83
N LYS A 301 -9.88 2.55 -0.26
CA LYS A 301 -11.35 2.40 -0.19
C LYS A 301 -11.80 1.04 0.33
N ASN A 302 -10.93 0.03 0.32
CA ASN A 302 -11.22 -1.27 0.90
C ASN A 302 -11.07 -1.29 2.43
N VAL A 303 -10.47 -0.27 3.04
CA VAL A 303 -10.26 -0.21 4.49
C VAL A 303 -11.60 -0.17 5.24
N ASN A 304 -11.81 -1.14 6.13
CA ASN A 304 -13.03 -1.29 6.90
C ASN A 304 -12.91 -0.56 8.25
N LEU A 305 -13.50 0.63 8.30
CA LEU A 305 -13.54 1.46 9.51
C LEU A 305 -14.71 1.10 10.44
N SER A 306 -15.64 0.22 10.04
CA SER A 306 -16.79 -0.15 10.86
C SER A 306 -16.45 -1.12 11.99
N LEU A 307 -15.29 -1.76 11.93
CA LEU A 307 -14.79 -2.72 12.93
C LEU A 307 -13.75 -2.10 13.88
N GLY A 308 -13.80 -0.78 14.04
CA GLY A 308 -12.92 0.00 14.91
C GLY A 308 -11.97 0.91 14.12
N THR A 309 -11.27 1.79 14.83
CA THR A 309 -10.32 2.73 14.24
C THR A 309 -9.00 2.02 13.92
N PRO A 310 -8.50 2.06 12.67
CA PRO A 310 -7.15 1.57 12.38
C PRO A 310 -6.08 2.26 13.22
N PRO A 311 -4.94 1.60 13.51
CA PRO A 311 -4.54 0.28 12.98
C PRO A 311 -5.18 -0.88 13.75
N ASN A 312 -6.01 -1.69 13.07
CA ASN A 312 -6.54 -2.96 13.57
C ASN A 312 -6.27 -4.04 12.54
N ASN A 313 -5.61 -5.14 12.93
CA ASN A 313 -5.43 -6.27 12.03
C ASN A 313 -6.77 -7.02 11.88
N LEU A 314 -7.35 -6.98 10.69
CA LEU A 314 -8.63 -7.61 10.36
C LEU A 314 -8.46 -8.77 9.37
N VAL A 315 -7.24 -9.26 9.12
CA VAL A 315 -6.96 -10.31 8.12
C VAL A 315 -7.80 -11.58 8.30
N GLY A 316 -8.10 -11.97 9.54
CA GLY A 316 -8.97 -13.11 9.85
C GLY A 316 -10.46 -12.78 10.02
N VAL A 317 -10.87 -11.52 9.81
CA VAL A 317 -12.23 -11.02 10.01
C VAL A 317 -12.84 -10.53 8.69
N THR A 318 -12.02 -9.96 7.82
CA THR A 318 -12.42 -9.33 6.56
C THR A 318 -11.63 -9.89 5.38
N GLU A 319 -11.33 -11.20 5.38
CA GLU A 319 -10.39 -11.86 4.45
C GLU A 319 -10.59 -11.46 2.98
N ASP A 320 -11.83 -11.20 2.57
CA ASP A 320 -12.23 -10.85 1.21
C ASP A 320 -12.42 -9.35 0.96
N ARG A 321 -11.81 -8.44 1.71
CA ARG A 321 -12.01 -7.00 1.50
C ARG A 321 -10.82 -6.30 0.86
N SER A 322 -9.62 -6.51 1.38
CA SER A 322 -8.42 -5.81 0.92
C SER A 322 -7.57 -6.65 0.00
N VAL A 323 -7.10 -6.04 -1.08
CA VAL A 323 -6.11 -6.59 -2.01
C VAL A 323 -4.68 -6.30 -1.51
N SER A 324 -4.53 -5.32 -0.61
CA SER A 324 -3.25 -4.90 -0.05
C SER A 324 -3.20 -4.96 1.48
N GLY A 325 -3.48 -6.11 2.11
CA GLY A 325 -2.90 -6.41 3.43
C GLY A 325 -3.88 -6.48 4.60
N CYS A 326 -3.63 -5.67 5.65
CA CYS A 326 -4.14 -5.89 7.02
C CYS A 326 -5.66 -5.80 7.23
N ASN A 327 -6.45 -5.66 6.16
CA ASN A 327 -7.90 -5.69 6.17
C ASN A 327 -8.47 -6.69 5.14
N GLY A 328 -7.77 -7.79 4.96
CA GLY A 328 -8.07 -8.79 3.94
C GLY A 328 -7.04 -9.90 3.98
N HIS A 329 -6.72 -10.45 2.83
CA HIS A 329 -5.75 -11.53 2.76
C HIS A 329 -4.31 -11.00 2.73
N ALA A 330 -3.48 -11.42 3.69
CA ALA A 330 -2.04 -11.17 3.66
C ALA A 330 -1.33 -12.23 2.79
N GLU A 331 -0.71 -11.82 1.68
CA GLU A 331 0.14 -12.73 0.89
C GLU A 331 1.32 -13.18 1.75
N THR A 332 1.48 -14.49 1.90
CA THR A 332 2.44 -15.11 2.84
C THR A 332 3.87 -15.16 2.31
N SER A 333 4.09 -14.82 1.03
CA SER A 333 5.43 -14.82 0.42
C SER A 333 5.48 -13.93 -0.83
N GLY A 334 6.66 -13.37 -1.10
CA GLY A 334 6.92 -12.65 -2.34
C GLY A 334 6.43 -11.20 -2.37
N VAL A 335 6.10 -10.61 -1.22
CA VAL A 335 5.88 -9.17 -1.08
C VAL A 335 7.11 -8.56 -0.41
N ASP A 336 7.65 -7.50 -1.00
CA ASP A 336 8.89 -6.88 -0.52
C ASP A 336 8.61 -5.83 0.56
N VAL A 337 7.52 -5.08 0.42
CA VAL A 337 7.07 -4.10 1.42
C VAL A 337 5.58 -4.23 1.65
N TRP A 338 5.19 -4.25 2.93
CA TRP A 338 3.81 -4.10 3.36
C TRP A 338 3.63 -2.77 4.07
N THR A 339 2.57 -2.05 3.72
CA THR A 339 2.10 -0.91 4.48
C THR A 339 0.68 -1.17 4.93
N CYS A 340 0.47 -1.17 6.24
CA CYS A 340 -0.85 -1.38 6.82
C CYS A 340 -1.29 -0.15 7.57
N PHE A 341 -2.36 0.50 7.09
CA PHE A 341 -2.95 1.68 7.71
C PHE A 341 -1.91 2.75 8.01
N ASN A 342 -1.14 3.18 7.00
CA ASN A 342 0.02 4.05 7.20
C ASN A 342 -0.33 5.37 7.92
N MET A 343 -1.39 6.03 7.44
CA MET A 343 -1.85 7.33 7.92
C MET A 343 -3.30 7.58 7.48
N PRO A 344 -4.08 8.42 8.18
CA PRO A 344 -5.41 8.84 7.73
C PRO A 344 -5.33 9.81 6.53
N PRO A 345 -6.23 9.70 5.52
CA PRO A 345 -7.20 8.62 5.33
C PRO A 345 -6.48 7.28 5.12
N TRP A 346 -6.89 6.29 5.90
CA TRP A 346 -6.17 5.03 6.03
C TRP A 346 -6.11 4.30 4.70
N TYR A 347 -4.90 3.89 4.31
CA TYR A 347 -4.69 3.02 3.17
C TYR A 347 -3.81 1.84 3.55
N SER A 348 -3.93 0.78 2.75
CA SER A 348 -3.01 -0.33 2.78
C SER A 348 -2.31 -0.44 1.44
N ALA A 349 -1.06 -0.86 1.46
CA ALA A 349 -0.23 -0.98 0.28
C ALA A 349 0.64 -2.23 0.34
N LYS A 350 1.02 -2.70 -0.85
CA LYS A 350 2.08 -3.68 -1.01
C LYS A 350 2.93 -3.34 -2.21
N GLU A 351 4.20 -3.68 -2.15
CA GLU A 351 5.17 -3.35 -3.19
C GLU A 351 5.98 -4.59 -3.57
N TYR A 352 6.25 -4.69 -4.87
CA TYR A 352 7.13 -5.67 -5.48
C TYR A 352 8.30 -4.93 -6.11
N HIS A 353 9.52 -5.29 -5.72
CA HIS A 353 10.73 -4.63 -6.18
C HIS A 353 11.61 -5.61 -6.97
N ALA A 354 12.25 -5.13 -8.02
CA ALA A 354 13.27 -5.92 -8.71
C ALA A 354 14.42 -6.27 -7.76
N ALA A 355 15.06 -7.43 -7.91
CA ALA A 355 16.16 -7.85 -7.02
C ALA A 355 17.37 -6.89 -7.03
N ALA A 356 17.56 -6.14 -8.13
CA ALA A 356 18.67 -5.21 -8.30
C ALA A 356 18.20 -3.90 -8.96
N VAL A 357 19.06 -2.87 -8.88
CA VAL A 357 18.93 -1.64 -9.67
C VAL A 357 19.04 -1.99 -11.15
N ALA A 358 18.09 -1.53 -11.96
CA ALA A 358 18.06 -1.76 -13.40
C ALA A 358 18.51 -0.51 -14.17
N PHE A 359 18.07 0.68 -13.73
CA PHE A 359 18.48 1.95 -14.31
C PHE A 359 19.79 2.42 -13.68
N GLN A 360 20.85 2.40 -14.47
CA GLN A 360 22.21 2.70 -14.03
C GLN A 360 22.47 4.22 -14.04
N PRO A 361 23.16 4.75 -13.01
CA PRO A 361 23.53 6.17 -12.96
C PRO A 361 24.65 6.55 -13.94
N ASN A 362 25.39 5.56 -14.47
CA ASN A 362 26.57 5.75 -15.30
C ASN A 362 26.39 5.06 -16.67
N PRO A 363 27.11 5.53 -17.72
CA PRO A 363 27.03 4.93 -19.06
C PRO A 363 27.28 3.42 -19.09
N GLY A 364 26.50 2.72 -19.91
CA GLY A 364 26.48 1.25 -20.02
C GLY A 364 25.05 0.71 -20.15
N PRO A 365 24.86 -0.62 -20.13
CA PRO A 365 23.53 -1.22 -20.18
C PRO A 365 22.61 -0.68 -19.08
N GLY A 366 21.42 -0.21 -19.47
CA GLY A 366 20.46 0.38 -18.53
C GLY A 366 20.78 1.81 -18.12
N TYR A 367 21.70 2.51 -18.80
CA TYR A 367 22.04 3.89 -18.45
C TYR A 367 20.80 4.79 -18.53
N LYS A 368 20.54 5.55 -17.46
CA LYS A 368 19.34 6.37 -17.32
C LYS A 368 19.16 7.40 -18.45
N SER A 369 20.24 7.85 -19.08
CA SER A 369 20.19 8.85 -20.17
C SER A 369 20.20 8.24 -21.56
N ASP A 370 20.10 6.93 -21.66
CA ASP A 370 19.66 6.26 -22.87
C ASP A 370 18.15 6.00 -22.80
N TRP A 371 17.53 5.76 -23.95
CA TRP A 371 16.15 5.27 -23.99
C TRP A 371 16.11 3.83 -23.50
N ASN A 372 15.31 3.59 -22.45
CA ASN A 372 15.11 2.27 -21.88
C ASN A 372 13.66 1.85 -22.03
N HIS A 373 13.45 0.57 -22.29
CA HIS A 373 12.13 -0.02 -22.51
C HIS A 373 11.60 -0.60 -21.19
N VAL A 374 10.44 -0.13 -20.77
CA VAL A 374 9.73 -0.60 -19.58
C VAL A 374 8.48 -1.33 -20.01
N GLU A 375 8.26 -2.50 -19.41
CA GLU A 375 7.03 -3.25 -19.60
C GLU A 375 6.50 -3.71 -18.25
N ALA A 376 5.19 -3.63 -18.04
CA ALA A 376 4.52 -4.13 -16.86
C ALA A 376 3.27 -4.93 -17.25
N TYR A 377 2.95 -5.96 -16.48
CA TYR A 377 1.76 -6.77 -16.69
C TYR A 377 1.07 -7.06 -15.38
N PHE A 378 -0.25 -6.88 -15.37
CA PHE A 378 -1.12 -7.20 -14.26
C PHE A 378 -2.27 -8.08 -14.75
N GLN A 379 -2.56 -9.14 -14.01
CA GLN A 379 -3.67 -10.04 -14.27
C GLN A 379 -4.44 -10.30 -12.99
N MET A 380 -5.74 -10.00 -13.01
CA MET A 380 -6.66 -10.30 -11.92
C MET A 380 -6.61 -11.78 -11.55
N ASN A 381 -6.73 -12.05 -10.26
CA ASN A 381 -6.89 -13.39 -9.74
C ASN A 381 -8.32 -13.95 -9.97
N SER A 382 -8.49 -15.26 -9.83
CA SER A 382 -9.80 -15.90 -9.85
C SER A 382 -10.54 -15.75 -8.52
N ILE A 383 -11.88 -15.80 -8.59
CA ILE A 383 -12.76 -15.92 -7.42
C ILE A 383 -13.35 -17.33 -7.41
N VAL A 384 -13.22 -18.07 -6.31
CA VAL A 384 -13.76 -19.43 -6.14
C VAL A 384 -14.53 -19.48 -4.84
N GLY A 385 -15.81 -19.90 -4.89
CA GLY A 385 -16.66 -19.95 -3.70
C GLY A 385 -16.90 -18.59 -3.05
N GLY A 386 -16.78 -17.49 -3.81
CA GLY A 386 -16.85 -16.14 -3.28
C GLY A 386 -15.54 -15.63 -2.67
N ILE A 387 -14.47 -16.43 -2.67
CA ILE A 387 -13.18 -16.09 -2.06
C ILE A 387 -12.14 -15.80 -3.14
N GLY A 388 -11.37 -14.74 -2.94
CA GLY A 388 -10.24 -14.39 -3.81
C GLY A 388 -9.09 -15.40 -3.70
N GLN A 389 -8.72 -16.03 -4.82
CA GLN A 389 -7.58 -16.95 -4.85
C GLN A 389 -6.28 -16.17 -5.11
N THR A 390 -5.15 -16.59 -4.54
CA THR A 390 -3.84 -15.96 -4.79
C THR A 390 -3.18 -16.50 -6.06
N ASN A 391 -3.80 -16.26 -7.22
CA ASN A 391 -3.31 -16.70 -8.53
C ASN A 391 -3.30 -15.58 -9.59
N GLY A 392 -3.37 -14.32 -9.15
CA GLY A 392 -3.12 -13.16 -10.00
C GLY A 392 -1.64 -13.03 -10.33
N ILE A 393 -1.35 -12.30 -11.39
CA ILE A 393 0.00 -12.16 -11.93
C ILE A 393 0.39 -10.69 -11.94
N VAL A 394 1.61 -10.40 -11.50
CA VAL A 394 2.25 -9.09 -11.58
C VAL A 394 3.67 -9.28 -12.08
N ARG A 395 4.03 -8.63 -13.19
CA ARG A 395 5.35 -8.76 -13.81
C ARG A 395 5.89 -7.43 -14.31
N TYR A 396 7.21 -7.28 -14.24
CA TYR A 396 7.94 -6.13 -14.77
C TYR A 396 9.11 -6.61 -15.63
N TRP A 397 9.25 -6.08 -16.84
CA TRP A 397 10.43 -6.24 -17.68
C TRP A 397 11.14 -4.89 -17.87
N PHE A 398 12.46 -4.95 -17.83
CA PHE A 398 13.33 -3.82 -18.14
C PHE A 398 14.27 -4.21 -19.28
N ASN A 399 14.22 -3.47 -20.39
CA ASN A 399 14.97 -3.77 -21.62
C ASN A 399 14.83 -5.25 -22.03
N GLY A 400 13.60 -5.77 -21.97
CA GLY A 400 13.27 -7.16 -22.29
C GLY A 400 13.63 -8.21 -21.23
N VAL A 401 14.30 -7.83 -20.13
CA VAL A 401 14.65 -8.74 -19.03
C VAL A 401 13.55 -8.74 -17.98
N LEU A 402 12.99 -9.90 -17.66
CA LEU A 402 12.01 -10.06 -16.57
C LEU A 402 12.71 -9.86 -15.22
N VAL A 403 12.36 -8.78 -14.52
CA VAL A 403 13.02 -8.38 -13.25
C VAL A 403 12.10 -8.48 -12.02
N ILE A 404 10.78 -8.53 -12.25
CA ILE A 404 9.77 -8.87 -11.23
C ILE A 404 8.87 -9.94 -11.84
N ASP A 405 8.74 -11.09 -11.16
CA ASP A 405 7.81 -12.16 -11.55
C ASP A 405 7.06 -12.68 -10.33
N ARG A 406 5.78 -12.29 -10.21
CA ARG A 406 4.89 -12.72 -9.14
C ARG A 406 3.65 -13.35 -9.77
N THR A 407 3.33 -14.57 -9.36
CA THR A 407 2.19 -15.36 -9.87
C THR A 407 1.20 -15.75 -8.79
N ASN A 408 1.39 -15.21 -7.59
CA ASN A 408 0.63 -15.53 -6.39
C ASN A 408 -0.01 -14.27 -5.78
N VAL A 409 -0.53 -13.39 -6.64
CA VAL A 409 -1.00 -12.06 -6.24
C VAL A 409 -2.52 -12.02 -6.12
N LEU A 410 -3.03 -11.31 -5.12
CA LEU A 410 -4.43 -10.94 -4.98
C LEU A 410 -4.63 -9.50 -5.48
N LEU A 411 -5.46 -9.32 -6.51
CA LEU A 411 -5.80 -8.04 -7.14
C LEU A 411 -7.30 -7.72 -7.07
N ARG A 412 -8.12 -8.69 -6.70
CA ARG A 412 -9.54 -8.53 -6.38
C ARG A 412 -10.00 -9.59 -5.39
N THR A 413 -11.05 -9.29 -4.67
CA THR A 413 -11.54 -10.12 -3.56
C THR A 413 -12.99 -10.53 -3.75
N GLY A 414 -13.52 -11.35 -2.83
CA GLY A 414 -14.94 -11.70 -2.79
C GLY A 414 -15.89 -10.52 -2.68
N ALA A 415 -15.48 -9.42 -2.05
CA ALA A 415 -16.29 -8.19 -1.96
C ALA A 415 -16.45 -7.50 -3.33
N HIS A 416 -15.45 -7.64 -4.21
CA HIS A 416 -15.40 -6.99 -5.51
C HIS A 416 -15.01 -8.00 -6.61
N PRO A 417 -15.84 -9.03 -6.85
CA PRO A 417 -15.43 -10.19 -7.64
C PRO A 417 -15.33 -9.89 -9.15
N THR A 418 -15.96 -8.81 -9.59
CA THR A 418 -15.97 -8.36 -10.99
C THR A 418 -15.01 -7.22 -11.27
N LEU A 419 -14.22 -6.76 -10.29
CA LEU A 419 -13.28 -5.64 -10.47
C LEU A 419 -12.32 -5.90 -11.65
N GLN A 420 -12.16 -4.89 -12.50
CA GLN A 420 -11.33 -4.88 -13.71
C GLN A 420 -10.44 -3.64 -13.75
N PHE A 421 -9.38 -3.64 -14.57
CA PHE A 421 -8.62 -2.44 -14.89
C PHE A 421 -9.37 -1.63 -15.95
N LYS A 422 -9.40 -0.29 -15.85
CA LYS A 422 -10.16 0.57 -16.77
C LYS A 422 -9.41 1.80 -17.26
N GLN A 423 -8.45 2.31 -16.48
CA GLN A 423 -7.84 3.61 -16.76
C GLN A 423 -6.32 3.53 -16.62
N ILE A 424 -5.60 4.19 -17.53
CA ILE A 424 -4.18 4.50 -17.36
C ILE A 424 -4.03 6.00 -17.10
N VAL A 425 -3.08 6.35 -16.24
CA VAL A 425 -2.77 7.72 -15.87
C VAL A 425 -1.26 7.91 -15.97
N LEU A 426 -0.84 8.88 -16.77
CA LEU A 426 0.52 9.44 -16.73
C LEU A 426 0.53 10.55 -15.68
N SER A 427 1.23 10.34 -14.57
CA SER A 427 1.33 11.29 -13.47
C SER A 427 2.75 11.39 -12.93
N PRO A 428 3.68 12.01 -13.70
CA PRO A 428 5.04 12.25 -13.23
C PRO A 428 5.02 13.16 -11.98
N TYR A 429 5.29 12.56 -10.82
CA TYR A 429 5.19 13.21 -9.52
C TYR A 429 6.38 12.85 -8.62
N ILE A 430 6.99 13.87 -8.00
CA ILE A 430 8.10 13.74 -7.05
C ILE A 430 7.64 14.36 -5.73
N GLY A 431 6.99 13.58 -4.87
CA GLY A 431 6.21 14.13 -3.76
C GLY A 431 6.95 15.06 -2.80
N ASP A 432 8.19 14.76 -2.42
CA ASP A 432 8.97 15.65 -1.54
C ASP A 432 9.54 16.89 -2.23
N GLY A 433 9.29 17.04 -3.53
CA GLY A 433 9.88 18.07 -4.38
C GLY A 433 11.19 17.60 -5.00
N SER A 434 11.41 18.00 -6.25
CA SER A 434 12.62 17.64 -6.99
C SER A 434 13.87 18.29 -6.37
N PRO A 435 14.91 17.55 -5.99
CA PRO A 435 16.12 18.13 -5.39
C PRO A 435 16.94 18.99 -6.37
N VAL A 436 16.76 18.78 -7.68
CA VAL A 436 17.44 19.50 -8.76
C VAL A 436 16.46 19.79 -9.89
N ASP A 437 16.84 20.66 -10.83
CA ASP A 437 16.14 20.74 -12.11
C ASP A 437 16.46 19.50 -12.93
N GLN A 438 15.48 18.65 -13.23
CA GLN A 438 15.68 17.37 -13.92
C GLN A 438 14.49 17.02 -14.79
N THR A 439 14.68 16.13 -15.75
CA THR A 439 13.67 15.85 -16.77
C THR A 439 13.57 14.36 -17.03
N VAL A 440 12.34 13.90 -17.20
CA VAL A 440 12.00 12.56 -17.71
C VAL A 440 11.24 12.72 -19.02
N TRP A 441 11.49 11.84 -19.98
CA TRP A 441 10.75 11.74 -21.23
C TRP A 441 10.13 10.36 -21.34
N TYR A 442 8.88 10.30 -21.82
CA TYR A 442 8.19 9.04 -22.12
C TYR A 442 7.77 9.03 -23.59
N ASP A 443 7.83 7.86 -24.20
CA ASP A 443 7.53 7.69 -25.62
C ASP A 443 6.93 6.30 -25.89
N ASP A 444 6.26 6.15 -27.04
CA ASP A 444 5.76 4.88 -27.57
C ASP A 444 4.96 4.04 -26.54
N LEU A 445 3.97 4.67 -25.88
CA LEU A 445 3.10 3.99 -24.94
C LEU A 445 2.16 3.01 -25.67
N ILE A 446 2.13 1.78 -25.18
CA ILE A 446 1.18 0.73 -25.58
C ILE A 446 0.49 0.22 -24.32
N VAL A 447 -0.84 0.16 -24.35
CA VAL A 447 -1.66 -0.57 -23.38
C VAL A 447 -2.37 -1.69 -24.13
N ALA A 448 -2.28 -2.92 -23.64
CA ALA A 448 -2.89 -4.10 -24.26
C ALA A 448 -3.40 -5.09 -23.21
N THR A 449 -4.10 -6.16 -23.63
CA THR A 449 -4.53 -7.22 -22.69
C THR A 449 -3.46 -8.27 -22.43
N THR A 450 -2.45 -8.38 -23.29
CA THR A 450 -1.30 -9.29 -23.15
C THR A 450 -0.03 -8.65 -23.68
N ARG A 451 1.13 -9.14 -23.23
CA ARG A 451 2.43 -8.83 -23.85
C ARG A 451 2.46 -9.40 -25.28
N PRO A 452 2.81 -8.61 -26.31
CA PRO A 452 2.92 -9.06 -27.70
C PRO A 452 3.97 -10.17 -27.91
#